data_AF-A0A961FAI9-F1
#
_entry.id   AF-A0A961FAI9-F1
#
_cell.length_a   1.000
_cell.length_b   1.000
_cell.length_c   1.000
_cell.angle_alpha   90.00
_cell.angle_beta   90.00
_cell.angle_gamma   90.00
#
_symmetry.space_group_name_H-M   'P 1'
#
loop_
_entity.id
_entity.type
_entity.pdbx_description
1 polymer ?
#
loop_
_entity_poly.entity_id
_entity_poly.type
_entity_poly.pdbx_seq_one_letter_code
_entity_poly.pdbx_strand_id
1 'polypeptide(L)'
;QGLIDESDGEITRQFSAFFFIEGGGRLRHYELLKGKPFLMVSSQTASKPRVQEIIDRATAAGAATTFIFEDIGGLTIPMKAAPAIRAWLIEQATKTASPK
;
A
#
# COMPACT_ATOMS: atom_id res chain seq x y z
N GLN A 1 -12.89 -12.18 8.00
CA GLN A 1 -11.68 -11.56 8.54
C GLN A 1 -11.31 -10.33 7.71
N GLY A 2 -10.96 -9.23 8.36
CA GLY A 2 -10.54 -7.96 7.71
C GLY A 2 -9.03 -7.95 7.47
N LEU A 3 -8.57 -7.50 6.30
CA LEU A 3 -7.15 -7.62 5.93
C LEU A 3 -6.24 -6.50 6.50
N ILE A 4 -6.80 -5.36 6.96
CA ILE A 4 -5.99 -4.28 7.55
C ILE A 4 -5.82 -4.48 9.05
N ASP A 5 -6.92 -4.72 9.77
CA ASP A 5 -6.87 -4.91 11.20
C ASP A 5 -8.10 -5.67 11.72
N GLU A 6 -7.89 -6.50 12.74
CA GLU A 6 -8.94 -7.11 13.58
C GLU A 6 -8.82 -6.67 15.05
N SER A 7 -7.83 -5.83 15.38
CA SER A 7 -7.52 -5.28 16.71
C SER A 7 -8.06 -3.85 16.93
N ASP A 8 -9.09 -3.44 16.19
CA ASP A 8 -9.67 -2.08 16.25
C ASP A 8 -8.63 -0.94 16.10
N GLY A 9 -7.54 -1.18 15.37
CA GLY A 9 -6.52 -0.17 15.09
C GLY A 9 -5.33 -0.15 16.05
N GLU A 10 -5.32 -0.95 17.12
CA GLU A 10 -4.22 -0.95 18.10
C GLU A 10 -2.88 -1.28 17.46
N ILE A 11 -2.84 -2.35 16.67
CA ILE A 11 -1.62 -2.78 15.97
C ILE A 11 -1.36 -1.90 14.76
N THR A 12 -2.40 -1.57 13.98
CA THR A 12 -2.25 -0.83 12.73
C THR A 12 -1.69 0.58 12.93
N ARG A 13 -1.95 1.20 14.08
CA ARG A 13 -1.37 2.50 14.46
C ARG A 13 0.15 2.46 14.56
N GLN A 14 0.75 1.33 14.90
CA GLN A 14 2.20 1.19 15.09
C GLN A 14 2.99 1.16 13.77
N PHE A 15 2.34 0.79 12.65
CA PHE A 15 3.03 0.77 11.36
C PHE A 15 3.29 2.18 10.84
N SER A 16 4.51 2.45 10.40
CA SER A 16 4.91 3.72 9.79
C SER A 16 4.45 3.85 8.34
N ALA A 17 4.19 2.73 7.65
CA ALA A 17 3.76 2.69 6.26
C ALA A 17 3.08 1.35 5.92
N PHE A 18 2.36 1.30 4.81
CA PHE A 18 1.73 0.09 4.27
C PHE A 18 2.22 -0.17 2.85
N PHE A 19 2.58 -1.41 2.55
CA PHE A 19 3.01 -1.85 1.23
C PHE A 19 2.24 -3.09 0.82
N PHE A 20 1.45 -2.96 -0.25
CA PHE A 20 0.61 -4.01 -0.79
C PHE A 20 1.13 -4.43 -2.17
N ILE A 21 1.20 -5.74 -2.39
CA ILE A 21 1.54 -6.35 -3.68
C ILE A 21 0.33 -7.15 -4.12
N GLU A 22 -0.22 -6.74 -5.25
CA GLU A 22 -1.51 -7.20 -5.77
C GLU A 22 -2.68 -6.97 -4.80
N GLY A 23 -3.81 -6.55 -5.37
CA GLY A 23 -5.05 -6.39 -4.64
C GLY A 23 -5.90 -7.67 -4.71
N GLY A 24 -6.58 -8.03 -3.62
CA GLY A 24 -7.55 -9.14 -3.67
C GLY A 24 -8.43 -9.26 -2.44
N GLY A 25 -7.89 -8.99 -1.25
CA GLY A 25 -8.66 -9.05 -0.01
C GLY A 25 -9.74 -7.97 0.09
N ARG A 26 -10.80 -8.23 0.87
CA ARG A 26 -11.79 -7.23 1.26
C ARG A 26 -11.24 -6.40 2.42
N LEU A 27 -10.52 -5.34 2.07
CA LEU A 27 -10.03 -4.36 3.03
C LEU A 27 -11.17 -3.67 3.77
N ARG A 28 -10.94 -3.44 5.06
CA ARG A 28 -11.78 -2.68 5.98
C ARG A 28 -10.87 -1.73 6.74
N HIS A 29 -11.45 -0.78 7.46
CA HIS A 29 -10.70 0.14 8.32
C HIS A 29 -9.70 1.07 7.60
N TYR A 30 -10.10 1.60 6.44
CA TYR A 30 -9.26 2.52 5.65
C TYR A 30 -8.87 3.79 6.43
N GLU A 31 -9.67 4.20 7.41
CA GLU A 31 -9.38 5.31 8.32
C GLU A 31 -8.05 5.17 9.06
N LEU A 32 -7.57 3.92 9.27
CA LEU A 32 -6.29 3.65 9.91
C LEU A 32 -5.08 4.00 9.02
N LEU A 33 -5.30 4.20 7.72
CA LEU A 33 -4.28 4.63 6.77
C LEU A 33 -4.10 6.16 6.75
N LYS A 34 -4.94 6.92 7.47
CA LYS A 34 -4.91 8.39 7.44
C LYS A 34 -3.53 8.93 7.82
N GLY A 35 -2.97 9.76 6.93
CA GLY A 35 -1.65 10.37 7.10
C GLY A 35 -0.48 9.41 6.92
N LYS A 36 -0.73 8.14 6.58
CA LYS A 36 0.31 7.12 6.42
C LYS A 36 0.68 6.94 4.95
N PRO A 37 1.97 6.73 4.64
CA PRO A 37 2.41 6.27 3.33
C PRO A 37 1.77 4.91 2.99
N PHE A 38 1.21 4.81 1.80
CA PHE A 38 0.59 3.59 1.28
C PHE A 38 1.11 3.32 -0.14
N LEU A 39 1.88 2.25 -0.32
CA LEU A 39 2.33 1.79 -1.63
C LEU A 39 1.47 0.63 -2.10
N MET A 40 0.91 0.78 -3.30
CA MET A 40 0.24 -0.29 -4.03
C MET A 40 1.07 -0.66 -5.25
N VAL A 41 1.39 -1.95 -5.40
CA VAL A 41 2.05 -2.49 -6.60
C VAL A 41 1.12 -3.50 -7.26
N SER A 42 0.97 -3.40 -8.57
CA SER A 42 0.25 -4.40 -9.35
C SER A 42 0.92 -4.66 -10.70
N SER A 43 0.76 -5.89 -11.17
CA SER A 43 1.53 -6.46 -12.25
C SER A 43 0.68 -7.25 -13.25
N GLN A 44 -0.66 -7.18 -13.09
CA GLN A 44 -1.63 -7.81 -13.96
C GLN A 44 -2.73 -6.83 -14.36
N THR A 45 -2.95 -6.65 -15.66
CA THR A 45 -4.04 -5.78 -16.14
C THR A 45 -5.42 -6.19 -15.61
N ALA A 46 -5.66 -7.50 -15.45
CA ALA A 46 -6.93 -8.01 -14.93
C ALA A 46 -7.22 -7.60 -13.47
N SER A 47 -6.20 -7.39 -12.63
CA SER A 47 -6.39 -6.97 -11.23
C SER A 47 -6.53 -5.45 -11.07
N LYS A 48 -6.19 -4.68 -12.11
CA LYS A 48 -6.17 -3.21 -12.09
C LYS A 48 -7.47 -2.55 -11.59
N PRO A 49 -8.69 -2.99 -11.98
CA PRO A 49 -9.92 -2.37 -11.46
C PRO A 49 -10.04 -2.47 -9.93
N ARG A 50 -9.71 -3.65 -9.37
CA ARG A 50 -9.74 -3.87 -7.93
C ARG A 50 -8.65 -3.08 -7.22
N VAL A 51 -7.47 -3.01 -7.81
CA VAL A 51 -6.33 -2.23 -7.30
C VAL A 51 -6.67 -0.75 -7.24
N GLN A 52 -7.30 -0.22 -8.29
CA GLN A 52 -7.74 1.17 -8.33
C GLN A 52 -8.77 1.47 -7.23
N GLU A 53 -9.76 0.59 -7.03
CA GLU A 53 -10.74 0.75 -5.97
C GLU A 53 -10.10 0.83 -4.57
N ILE A 54 -9.03 0.06 -4.34
CA ILE A 54 -8.30 0.09 -3.08
C ILE A 54 -7.55 1.42 -2.92
N ILE A 55 -6.88 1.88 -3.98
CA ILE A 55 -6.17 3.17 -3.99
C ILE A 55 -7.15 4.30 -3.70
N ASP A 56 -8.26 4.36 -4.43
CA ASP A 56 -9.26 5.43 -4.29
C ASP A 56 -9.81 5.49 -2.86
N ARG A 57 -10.11 4.34 -2.24
CA ARG A 57 -10.56 4.27 -0.84
C ARG A 57 -9.47 4.67 0.15
N ALA A 58 -8.22 4.28 -0.09
CA ALA A 58 -7.09 4.68 0.77
C ALA A 58 -6.83 6.18 0.68
N THR A 59 -6.83 6.75 -0.52
CA THR A 59 -6.70 8.19 -0.76
C THR A 59 -7.86 8.95 -0.10
N ALA A 60 -9.11 8.49 -0.26
CA ALA A 60 -10.27 9.11 0.37
C ALA A 60 -10.21 9.08 1.91
N ALA A 61 -9.57 8.07 2.50
CA ALA A 61 -9.31 7.99 3.94
C ALA A 61 -8.11 8.84 4.40
N GLY A 62 -7.40 9.48 3.47
CA GLY A 62 -6.29 10.39 3.75
C GLY A 62 -4.92 9.73 3.76
N ALA A 63 -4.75 8.56 3.15
CA ALA A 63 -3.44 7.95 2.96
C ALA A 63 -2.61 8.71 1.92
N ALA A 64 -1.29 8.74 2.10
CA ALA A 64 -0.35 9.23 1.09
C ALA A 64 -0.04 8.10 0.09
N THR A 65 -0.87 7.98 -0.94
CA THR A 65 -0.86 6.84 -1.85
C THR A 65 0.17 6.96 -2.97
N THR A 66 0.97 5.92 -3.16
CA THR A 66 1.84 5.71 -4.34
C THR A 66 1.36 4.46 -5.07
N PHE A 67 1.25 4.52 -6.40
CA PHE A 67 0.87 3.39 -7.24
C PHE A 67 1.95 3.09 -8.26
N ILE A 68 2.39 1.83 -8.29
CA ILE A 68 3.28 1.33 -9.34
C ILE A 68 2.56 0.20 -10.08
N PHE A 69 2.43 0.37 -11.39
CA PHE A 69 1.85 -0.62 -12.28
C PHE A 69 2.81 -0.96 -13.40
N GLU A 70 3.09 -2.24 -13.56
CA GLU A 70 3.81 -2.77 -14.72
C GLU A 70 3.25 -4.15 -15.06
N ASP A 71 2.52 -4.25 -16.16
CA ASP A 71 1.95 -5.52 -16.60
C ASP A 71 3.05 -6.49 -17.04
N ILE A 72 3.14 -7.62 -16.35
CA ILE A 72 4.01 -8.76 -16.68
C ILE A 72 3.21 -10.05 -16.83
N GLY A 73 1.86 -9.97 -16.84
CA GLY A 73 0.96 -11.09 -17.03
C GLY A 73 0.85 -12.04 -15.83
N GLY A 74 1.27 -11.63 -14.63
CA GLY A 74 1.29 -12.49 -13.43
C GLY A 74 0.93 -11.75 -12.14
N LEU A 75 0.87 -12.46 -11.02
CA LEU A 75 0.64 -11.90 -9.69
C LEU A 75 1.96 -11.90 -8.92
N THR A 76 2.84 -10.93 -9.19
CA THR A 76 4.17 -10.86 -8.55
C THR A 76 4.70 -9.42 -8.52
N ILE A 77 5.90 -9.21 -7.98
CA ILE A 77 6.58 -7.92 -8.07
C ILE A 77 7.17 -7.78 -9.48
N PRO A 78 6.85 -6.71 -10.23
CA PRO A 78 7.54 -6.43 -11.48
C PRO A 78 9.02 -6.14 -11.23
N MET A 79 9.92 -6.90 -11.85
CA MET A 79 11.35 -6.77 -11.59
C MET A 79 11.90 -5.38 -11.98
N LYS A 80 11.33 -4.71 -12.99
CA LYS A 80 11.77 -3.35 -13.34
C LYS A 80 11.26 -2.31 -12.34
N ALA A 81 10.19 -2.61 -11.60
CA ALA A 81 9.70 -1.78 -10.49
C ALA A 81 10.51 -1.96 -9.19
N ALA A 82 11.29 -3.03 -9.05
CA ALA A 82 12.02 -3.33 -7.81
C ALA A 82 12.93 -2.18 -7.31
N PRO A 83 13.67 -1.44 -8.16
CA PRO A 83 14.43 -0.26 -7.72
C PRO A 83 13.54 0.85 -7.15
N ALA A 84 12.38 1.11 -7.76
CA ALA A 84 11.44 2.13 -7.29
C ALA A 84 10.79 1.74 -5.96
N ILE A 85 10.39 0.47 -5.82
CA ILE A 85 9.86 -0.09 -4.57
C ILE A 85 10.91 0.02 -3.46
N ARG A 86 12.17 -0.36 -3.74
CA ARG A 86 13.27 -0.24 -2.79
C ARG A 86 13.51 1.20 -2.36
N ALA A 87 13.54 2.14 -3.32
CA ALA A 87 13.71 3.56 -3.03
C ALA A 87 12.59 4.08 -2.11
N TRP A 88 11.34 3.71 -2.41
CA TRP A 88 10.19 4.08 -1.59
C TRP A 88 10.28 3.53 -0.17
N LEU A 89 10.65 2.25 0.01
CA LEU A 89 10.81 1.63 1.33
C LEU A 89 11.88 2.35 2.16
N ILE A 90 13.04 2.65 1.55
CA ILE A 90 14.13 3.38 2.22
C ILE A 90 13.67 4.78 2.63
N GLU A 91 12.96 5.48 1.74
CA GLU A 91 12.42 6.81 2.01
C GLU A 91 11.48 6.80 3.22
N GLN A 92 10.53 5.86 3.30
CA GLN A 92 9.60 5.81 4.44
C GLN A 92 10.30 5.42 5.75
N ALA A 93 11.28 4.52 5.68
CA ALA A 93 12.08 4.14 6.84
C ALA A 93 12.92 5.31 7.39
N THR A 94 13.43 6.17 6.50
CA THR A 94 14.32 7.30 6.88
C THR A 94 13.56 8.56 7.28
N LYS A 95 12.42 8.86 6.64
CA LYS A 95 11.55 9.99 7.02
C LYS A 95 11.01 9.85 8.45
N THR A 96 10.71 8.63 8.86
CA THR A 96 10.21 8.34 10.22
C THR A 96 11.32 8.46 11.28
N ALA A 97 12.59 8.37 10.87
CA ALA A 97 13.75 8.39 11.76
C ALA A 97 14.29 9.79 12.08
N SER A 98 13.68 10.86 11.56
CA SER A 98 14.03 12.23 11.94
C SER A 98 13.34 12.57 13.27
N PRO A 99 14.07 12.67 14.39
CA PRO A 99 13.50 13.15 15.64
C PRO A 99 13.21 14.66 15.47
N LYS A 100 12.09 15.12 16.03
CA LYS A 100 11.98 16.53 16.41
C LYS A 100 12.90 16.81 17.60
#